data_AF-A0A662BLI2-F1
#
_entry.id   AF-A0A662BLI2-F1
#
_cell.length_a   1.000
_cell.length_b   1.000
_cell.length_c   1.000
_cell.angle_alpha   90.00
_cell.angle_beta   90.00
_cell.angle_gamma   90.00
#
_symmetry.space_group_name_H-M   'P 1'
#
loop_
_entity.id
_entity.type
_entity.pdbx_description
1 polymer ?
#
loop_
_entity_poly.entity_id
_entity_poly.type
_entity_poly.pdbx_seq_one_letter_code
_entity_poly.pdbx_strand_id
1 'polypeptide(L)'
;MLSNAGTANGMGFRITSDLLIDFPAVDILATLNTLRSGTETYDFLAEYEDEYTFGSDGAYSVDYKNGNVLASWVYSREGIEAGYCDNVGMYALKIPILSNATWTLHENENLTLNTVYDADRNNEDGVEETVNFTGIDYITYTNGGFLGIKDYTSTVIIQSIKADELVATVFFHGYENGGLGIEEPSYFFILTFKPKD
;
A
#
# COMPACT_ATOMS: atom_id res chain seq x y z
N MET A 1 -15.21 -2.23 20.77
CA MET A 1 -15.54 -3.58 21.25
C MET A 1 -15.09 -4.58 20.17
N LEU A 2 -13.80 -4.93 20.16
CA LEU A 2 -13.19 -5.95 19.30
C LEU A 2 -12.91 -7.20 20.14
N SER A 3 -13.92 -7.73 20.82
CA SER A 3 -13.77 -8.91 21.67
C SER A 3 -14.16 -10.22 20.99
N ASN A 4 -14.25 -10.25 19.65
CA ASN A 4 -14.74 -11.43 18.93
C ASN A 4 -14.09 -11.70 17.54
N ALA A 5 -12.93 -11.11 17.22
CA ALA A 5 -12.10 -11.64 16.14
C ALA A 5 -11.31 -12.84 16.70
N GLY A 6 -12.00 -13.97 16.85
CA GLY A 6 -11.39 -15.21 17.29
C GLY A 6 -10.25 -15.60 16.34
N THR A 7 -9.04 -15.74 16.91
CA THR A 7 -7.94 -16.60 16.43
C THR A 7 -8.03 -16.97 14.93
N ALA A 8 -7.72 -15.99 14.06
CA ALA A 8 -7.62 -16.22 12.63
C ALA A 8 -6.35 -17.04 12.36
N ASN A 9 -6.50 -18.35 12.29
CA ASN A 9 -5.45 -19.26 11.83
C ASN A 9 -5.22 -19.02 10.33
N GLY A 10 -4.13 -18.36 9.97
CA GLY A 10 -3.53 -18.40 8.63
C GLY A 10 -4.46 -18.03 7.47
N MET A 11 -5.06 -16.84 7.50
CA MET A 11 -5.85 -16.34 6.37
C MET A 11 -4.91 -15.80 5.29
N GLY A 12 -4.93 -16.45 4.12
CA GLY A 12 -4.38 -15.90 2.88
C GLY A 12 -5.40 -14.94 2.29
N PHE A 13 -4.97 -13.79 1.77
CA PHE A 13 -5.84 -12.86 1.06
C PHE A 13 -5.40 -12.63 -0.39
N ARG A 14 -6.35 -12.48 -1.31
CA ARG A 14 -6.22 -12.11 -2.73
C ARG A 14 -6.88 -10.75 -2.98
N ILE A 15 -6.33 -9.90 -3.83
CA ILE A 15 -7.01 -8.67 -4.25
C ILE A 15 -8.05 -9.05 -5.31
N THR A 16 -9.31 -8.61 -5.18
CA THR A 16 -10.36 -9.01 -6.15
C THR A 16 -11.19 -7.86 -6.71
N SER A 17 -10.95 -6.61 -6.33
CA SER A 17 -11.66 -5.46 -6.91
C SER A 17 -11.03 -4.13 -6.56
N ASP A 18 -10.80 -3.33 -7.60
CA ASP A 18 -10.18 -2.01 -7.58
C ASP A 18 -11.11 -0.96 -6.95
N LEU A 19 -10.58 -0.27 -5.94
CA LEU A 19 -10.98 1.11 -5.67
C LEU A 19 -9.71 1.96 -5.59
N LEU A 20 -9.13 2.19 -6.77
CA LEU A 20 -8.06 3.16 -6.92
C LEU A 20 -8.70 4.55 -6.77
N ILE A 21 -8.59 5.12 -5.58
CA ILE A 21 -8.85 6.55 -5.42
C ILE A 21 -7.50 7.21 -5.17
N ASP A 22 -7.06 7.89 -6.21
CA ASP A 22 -5.92 8.79 -6.19
C ASP A 22 -6.28 10.02 -5.33
N PHE A 23 -5.48 10.29 -4.31
CA PHE A 23 -5.54 11.53 -3.56
C PHE A 23 -4.15 12.15 -3.38
N PRO A 24 -3.99 13.45 -3.65
CA PRO A 24 -2.91 14.19 -3.03
C PRO A 24 -3.08 14.17 -1.50
N ALA A 25 -1.97 14.00 -0.78
CA ALA A 25 -1.94 13.79 0.68
C ALA A 25 -2.69 14.84 1.53
N VAL A 26 -2.98 16.00 0.96
CA VAL A 26 -3.59 17.16 1.62
C VAL A 26 -5.07 16.96 2.02
N ASP A 27 -5.80 15.98 1.45
CA ASP A 27 -7.26 15.86 1.64
C ASP A 27 -7.77 14.55 2.27
N ILE A 28 -6.88 13.72 2.83
CA ILE A 28 -7.20 12.35 3.28
C ILE A 28 -8.29 12.34 4.37
N LEU A 29 -8.23 13.26 5.34
CA LEU A 29 -9.15 13.25 6.49
C LEU A 29 -10.57 13.73 6.12
N ALA A 30 -10.70 14.69 5.21
CA ALA A 30 -11.98 15.16 4.68
C ALA A 30 -12.59 14.16 3.70
N THR A 31 -11.75 13.41 3.01
CA THR A 31 -12.18 12.51 1.93
C THR A 31 -12.49 11.09 2.39
N LEU A 32 -11.82 10.59 3.43
CA LEU A 32 -12.24 9.37 4.15
C LEU A 32 -13.69 9.47 4.66
N ASN A 33 -14.20 10.69 4.89
CA ASN A 33 -15.59 10.93 5.29
C ASN A 33 -16.59 11.07 4.13
N THR A 34 -16.15 11.19 2.87
CA THR A 34 -17.02 11.48 1.70
C THR A 34 -16.97 10.44 0.57
N LEU A 35 -16.19 9.37 0.71
CA LEU A 35 -15.98 8.38 -0.33
C LEU A 35 -17.16 7.41 -0.57
N ARG A 36 -18.05 7.82 -1.49
CA ARG A 36 -18.75 6.95 -2.45
C ARG A 36 -18.68 7.62 -3.82
N SER A 37 -18.27 6.86 -4.83
CA SER A 37 -18.24 7.16 -6.28
C SER A 37 -17.06 8.00 -6.81
N GLY A 38 -15.95 7.31 -7.10
CA GLY A 38 -14.97 7.70 -8.12
C GLY A 38 -14.13 6.46 -8.43
N THR A 39 -14.13 6.00 -9.68
CA THR A 39 -13.39 4.81 -10.13
C THR A 39 -12.62 5.17 -11.39
N GLU A 40 -11.30 5.23 -11.32
CA GLU A 40 -10.42 5.00 -12.48
C GLU A 40 -9.91 3.57 -12.38
N THR A 41 -9.96 2.80 -13.47
CA THR A 41 -9.54 1.39 -13.52
C THR A 41 -8.24 1.31 -14.30
N TYR A 42 -7.16 0.88 -13.63
CA TYR A 42 -5.88 0.63 -14.28
C TYR A 42 -5.68 -0.88 -14.40
N ASP A 43 -5.36 -1.35 -15.61
CA ASP A 43 -5.20 -2.79 -15.91
C ASP A 43 -3.83 -3.31 -15.45
N PHE A 44 -3.65 -3.44 -14.13
CA PHE A 44 -2.56 -4.21 -13.51
C PHE A 44 -3.05 -5.59 -13.04
N LEU A 45 -4.16 -6.07 -13.62
CA LEU A 45 -4.94 -7.17 -13.06
C LEU A 45 -4.11 -8.45 -12.85
N ALA A 46 -3.09 -8.70 -13.67
CA ALA A 46 -2.22 -9.86 -13.53
C ALA A 46 -1.23 -9.78 -12.34
N GLU A 47 -0.83 -8.58 -11.92
CA GLU A 47 0.13 -8.36 -10.82
C GLU A 47 -0.60 -8.09 -9.48
N TYR A 48 -1.91 -7.82 -9.50
CA TYR A 48 -2.73 -7.72 -8.30
C TYR A 48 -3.20 -9.08 -7.74
N GLU A 49 -2.96 -10.20 -8.43
CA GLU A 49 -3.39 -11.51 -7.94
C GLU A 49 -2.51 -12.09 -6.81
N ASP A 50 -1.50 -11.34 -6.35
CA ASP A 50 -0.62 -11.70 -5.24
C ASP A 50 -1.40 -12.20 -4.02
N GLU A 51 -0.90 -13.28 -3.43
CA GLU A 51 -1.49 -13.86 -2.23
C GLU A 51 -0.63 -13.54 -1.00
N TYR A 52 -1.25 -12.89 -0.02
CA TYR A 52 -0.59 -12.47 1.22
C TYR A 52 -1.02 -13.37 2.37
N THR A 53 -0.06 -13.96 3.08
CA THR A 53 -0.33 -14.88 4.20
C THR A 53 0.17 -14.29 5.52
N PHE A 54 -0.73 -14.20 6.49
CA PHE A 54 -0.48 -13.68 7.83
C PHE A 54 -0.51 -14.82 8.85
N GLY A 55 0.66 -15.19 9.37
CA GLY A 55 0.80 -16.17 10.45
C GLY A 55 0.40 -15.56 11.80
N SER A 56 -0.32 -16.33 12.63
CA SER A 56 -0.71 -15.90 13.98
C SER A 56 0.49 -15.70 14.93
N ASP A 57 1.65 -16.21 14.56
CA ASP A 57 2.95 -16.04 15.21
C ASP A 57 3.71 -14.79 14.72
N GLY A 58 3.09 -13.99 13.84
CA GLY A 58 3.70 -12.83 13.22
C GLY A 58 4.50 -13.16 11.95
N ALA A 59 4.59 -14.43 11.53
CA ALA A 59 5.23 -14.78 10.27
C ALA A 59 4.47 -14.19 9.07
N TYR A 60 5.20 -13.75 8.05
CA TYR A 60 4.65 -13.13 6.86
C TYR A 60 5.24 -13.71 5.58
N SER A 61 4.41 -13.94 4.57
CA SER A 61 4.86 -14.33 3.23
C SER A 61 3.93 -13.83 2.15
N VAL A 62 4.48 -13.63 0.95
CA VAL A 62 3.74 -13.28 -0.26
C VAL A 62 4.04 -14.30 -1.34
N ASP A 63 3.00 -14.79 -2.01
CA ASP A 63 3.12 -15.57 -3.25
C ASP A 63 2.88 -14.65 -4.44
N TYR A 64 3.98 -14.28 -5.10
CA TYR A 64 4.01 -13.37 -6.24
C TYR A 64 3.39 -14.03 -7.47
N LYS A 65 2.20 -13.60 -7.89
CA LYS A 65 1.63 -14.14 -9.12
C LYS A 65 2.45 -13.62 -10.30
N ASN A 66 2.89 -14.54 -11.15
CA ASN A 66 3.80 -14.26 -12.28
C ASN A 66 5.24 -13.87 -11.90
N GLY A 67 5.60 -13.92 -10.60
CA GLY A 67 6.96 -13.72 -10.13
C GLY A 67 7.42 -12.26 -10.06
N ASN A 68 6.50 -11.30 -10.23
CA ASN A 68 6.72 -9.88 -10.00
C ASN A 68 5.82 -9.38 -8.87
N VAL A 69 6.07 -8.16 -8.42
CA VAL A 69 5.23 -7.40 -7.51
C VAL A 69 4.96 -6.03 -8.10
N LEU A 70 3.83 -5.42 -7.76
CA LEU A 70 3.59 -4.02 -8.05
C LEU A 70 4.39 -3.15 -7.06
N ALA A 71 5.19 -2.20 -7.55
CA ALA A 71 6.00 -1.31 -6.71
C ALA A 71 5.96 0.14 -7.18
N SER A 72 6.32 1.07 -6.29
CA SER A 72 6.56 2.47 -6.66
C SER A 72 7.78 2.62 -7.56
N TRP A 73 7.76 3.61 -8.45
CA TRP A 73 8.88 3.90 -9.34
C TRP A 73 10.14 4.28 -8.56
N VAL A 74 9.98 5.00 -7.45
CA VAL A 74 11.08 5.37 -6.55
C VAL A 74 11.70 4.10 -5.95
N TYR A 75 10.89 3.11 -5.55
CA TYR A 75 11.38 1.81 -5.11
C TYR A 75 12.09 1.06 -6.25
N SER A 76 11.58 1.17 -7.47
CA SER A 76 12.12 0.45 -8.62
C SER A 76 13.53 0.87 -9.06
N ARG A 77 13.86 2.15 -8.82
CA ARG A 77 15.12 2.76 -9.26
C ARG A 77 16.35 2.20 -8.55
N GLU A 78 16.19 1.69 -7.32
CA GLU A 78 17.31 1.24 -6.48
C GLU A 78 17.93 -0.11 -6.87
N GLY A 79 17.54 -0.71 -8.00
CA GLY A 79 18.35 -1.75 -8.64
C GLY A 79 17.64 -3.02 -9.07
N ILE A 80 16.38 -2.91 -9.51
CA ILE A 80 15.63 -4.04 -10.06
C ILE A 80 15.32 -3.73 -11.53
N GLU A 81 15.38 -4.74 -12.41
CA GLU A 81 14.88 -4.62 -13.79
C GLU A 81 13.40 -4.23 -13.72
N ALA A 82 13.13 -2.94 -13.86
CA ALA A 82 11.78 -2.42 -13.81
C ALA A 82 11.10 -2.72 -15.16
N GLY A 83 9.94 -3.37 -15.11
CA GLY A 83 9.05 -3.50 -16.25
C GLY A 83 8.31 -2.18 -16.56
N TYR A 84 7.29 -2.25 -17.41
CA TYR A 84 6.43 -1.12 -17.81
C TYR A 84 6.02 -0.16 -16.67
N CYS A 85 6.06 1.14 -16.95
CA CYS A 85 5.61 2.27 -16.12
C CYS A 85 4.19 2.67 -16.51
N ASP A 86 3.30 2.89 -15.54
CA ASP A 86 2.04 3.58 -15.78
C ASP A 86 2.14 5.11 -15.61
N ASN A 87 1.01 5.81 -15.73
CA ASN A 87 0.98 7.26 -15.57
C ASN A 87 1.01 7.75 -14.11
N VAL A 88 0.92 6.86 -13.12
CA VAL A 88 0.96 7.20 -11.68
C VAL A 88 2.26 6.73 -11.01
N GLY A 89 3.22 6.24 -11.80
CA GLY A 89 4.53 5.82 -11.34
C GLY A 89 4.57 4.43 -10.70
N MET A 90 3.68 3.51 -11.07
CA MET A 90 3.74 2.10 -10.67
C MET A 90 4.48 1.26 -11.70
N TYR A 91 5.22 0.27 -11.19
CA TYR A 91 6.04 -0.63 -11.97
C TYR A 91 5.85 -2.08 -11.51
N ALA A 92 5.88 -3.02 -12.45
CA ALA A 92 5.96 -4.44 -12.15
C ALA A 92 7.44 -4.85 -11.99
N LEU A 93 7.79 -5.39 -10.81
CA LEU A 93 9.18 -5.67 -10.43
C LEU A 93 9.40 -7.09 -9.95
N LYS A 94 10.47 -7.69 -10.43
CA LYS A 94 10.97 -8.95 -9.88
C LYS A 94 11.83 -8.71 -8.64
N ILE A 95 11.27 -8.91 -7.46
CA ILE A 95 11.99 -8.82 -6.18
C ILE A 95 12.42 -10.21 -5.67
N PRO A 96 13.47 -10.32 -4.83
CA PRO A 96 13.76 -11.56 -4.12
C PRO A 96 12.58 -12.00 -3.25
N ILE A 97 12.32 -13.31 -3.19
CA ILE A 97 11.32 -13.87 -2.28
C ILE A 97 11.66 -13.44 -0.85
N LEU A 98 10.66 -12.92 -0.13
CA LEU A 98 10.82 -12.50 1.26
C LEU A 98 11.29 -13.68 2.12
N SER A 99 12.36 -13.46 2.89
CA SER A 99 12.84 -14.41 3.89
C SER A 99 12.66 -13.82 5.28
N ASN A 100 11.99 -14.54 6.18
CA ASN A 100 11.77 -14.14 7.57
C ASN A 100 11.02 -12.79 7.71
N ALA A 101 10.17 -12.44 6.74
CA ALA A 101 9.31 -11.27 6.89
C ALA A 101 8.34 -11.49 8.05
N THR A 102 8.06 -10.41 8.78
CA THR A 102 7.10 -10.42 9.88
C THR A 102 6.13 -9.26 9.75
N TRP A 103 5.00 -9.38 10.43
CA TRP A 103 3.99 -8.34 10.54
C TRP A 103 3.57 -8.13 11.99
N THR A 104 3.15 -6.90 12.31
CA THR A 104 2.59 -6.52 13.62
C THR A 104 1.37 -5.66 13.40
N LEU A 105 0.25 -6.00 14.03
CA LEU A 105 -0.94 -5.14 14.11
C LEU A 105 -0.83 -4.21 15.32
N HIS A 106 -1.07 -2.93 15.08
CA HIS A 106 -1.20 -1.88 16.08
C HIS A 106 -2.66 -1.43 16.08
N GLU A 107 -3.27 -1.34 17.26
CA GLU A 107 -4.71 -1.05 17.41
C GLU A 107 -4.93 0.25 18.19
N ASN A 108 -5.75 1.14 17.65
CA ASN A 108 -6.11 2.42 18.27
C ASN A 108 -4.88 3.25 18.68
N GLU A 109 -3.87 3.31 17.81
CA GLU A 109 -2.64 4.06 18.01
C GLU A 109 -2.57 5.31 17.11
N ASN A 110 -1.62 6.20 17.42
CA ASN A 110 -1.35 7.35 16.57
C ASN A 110 -0.24 6.98 15.57
N LEU A 111 -0.43 7.35 14.32
CA LEU A 111 0.56 7.13 13.26
C LEU A 111 0.92 8.47 12.62
N THR A 112 2.21 8.69 12.43
CA THR A 112 2.73 9.85 11.71
C THR A 112 3.44 9.35 10.46
N LEU A 113 3.04 9.86 9.30
CA LEU A 113 3.67 9.57 8.01
C LEU A 113 4.18 10.86 7.40
N ASN A 114 5.37 10.81 6.82
CA ASN A 114 5.87 11.88 5.97
C ASN A 114 5.46 11.59 4.52
N THR A 115 4.93 12.62 3.88
CA THR A 115 4.40 12.57 2.53
C THR A 115 5.00 13.71 1.74
N VAL A 116 4.97 13.62 0.42
CA VAL A 116 5.33 14.73 -0.45
C VAL A 116 4.13 15.08 -1.29
N TYR A 117 3.84 16.36 -1.45
CA TYR A 117 2.80 16.84 -2.33
C TYR A 117 3.40 17.83 -3.33
N ASP A 118 2.97 17.74 -4.58
CA ASP A 118 3.26 18.75 -5.59
C ASP A 118 2.12 19.78 -5.62
N ALA A 119 2.36 20.91 -4.96
CA ALA A 119 1.38 21.97 -4.84
C ALA A 119 1.07 22.72 -6.14
N ASP A 120 1.93 22.63 -7.15
CA ASP A 120 1.82 23.47 -8.34
C ASP A 120 2.05 22.74 -9.67
N ARG A 121 2.19 21.40 -9.71
CA ARG A 121 2.50 20.57 -10.92
C ARG A 121 3.71 21.05 -11.75
N ASN A 122 4.43 22.04 -11.22
CA ASN A 122 5.46 22.86 -11.87
C ASN A 122 6.54 23.25 -10.85
N ASN A 123 6.42 22.82 -9.59
CA ASN A 123 7.43 23.04 -8.59
C ASN A 123 8.34 21.80 -8.58
N GLU A 124 9.55 21.96 -9.11
CA GLU A 124 10.54 20.88 -9.23
C GLU A 124 10.99 20.36 -7.84
N ASP A 125 10.75 21.15 -6.79
CA ASP A 125 11.02 20.80 -5.39
C ASP A 125 9.68 20.51 -4.67
N GLY A 126 9.22 19.27 -4.73
CA GLY A 126 8.01 18.80 -4.02
C GLY A 126 8.01 19.22 -2.54
N VAL A 127 6.82 19.44 -1.99
CA VAL A 127 6.64 19.94 -0.61
C VAL A 127 6.46 18.76 0.34
N GLU A 128 7.41 18.57 1.25
CA GLU A 128 7.27 17.59 2.34
C GLU A 128 6.19 18.03 3.33
N GLU A 129 5.25 17.12 3.61
CA GLU A 129 4.21 17.30 4.61
C GLU A 129 4.13 16.11 5.56
N THR A 130 3.94 16.40 6.85
CA THR A 130 3.70 15.38 7.87
C THR A 130 2.21 15.20 8.11
N VAL A 131 1.70 14.01 7.81
CA VAL A 131 0.31 13.61 8.05
C VAL A 131 0.23 12.85 9.36
N ASN A 132 -0.71 13.25 10.23
CA ASN A 132 -0.95 12.62 11.53
C ASN A 132 -2.32 11.96 11.56
N PHE A 133 -2.33 10.66 11.85
CA PHE A 133 -3.52 9.85 12.08
C PHE A 133 -3.66 9.58 13.58
N THR A 134 -4.87 9.65 14.10
CA THR A 134 -5.16 9.45 15.53
C THR A 134 -6.16 8.32 15.74
N GLY A 135 -5.84 7.42 16.68
CA GLY A 135 -6.72 6.31 17.05
C GLY A 135 -7.04 5.39 15.87
N ILE A 136 -6.05 5.07 15.04
CA ILE A 136 -6.22 4.19 13.88
C ILE A 136 -5.60 2.80 14.14
N ASP A 137 -6.05 1.84 13.37
CA ASP A 137 -5.44 0.51 13.30
C ASP A 137 -4.50 0.45 12.09
N TYR A 138 -3.31 -0.11 12.24
CA TYR A 138 -2.35 -0.26 11.14
C TYR A 138 -1.45 -1.48 11.32
N ILE A 139 -0.92 -1.98 10.20
CA ILE A 139 0.07 -3.06 10.18
C ILE A 139 1.43 -2.47 9.85
N THR A 140 2.46 -2.89 10.57
CA THR A 140 3.87 -2.66 10.19
C THR A 140 4.54 -3.96 9.79
N TYR A 141 5.37 -3.91 8.76
CA TYR A 141 6.14 -5.04 8.27
C TYR A 141 7.64 -4.88 8.56
N THR A 142 8.34 -6.01 8.67
CA THR A 142 9.81 -6.04 8.73
C THR A 142 10.39 -6.96 7.64
N ASN A 143 11.71 -6.88 7.43
CA ASN A 143 12.46 -7.71 6.49
C ASN A 143 11.85 -7.73 5.07
N GLY A 144 11.47 -6.54 4.59
CA GLY A 144 10.97 -6.36 3.22
C GLY A 144 9.49 -6.65 3.03
N GLY A 145 8.73 -7.03 4.06
CA GLY A 145 7.27 -7.18 3.97
C GLY A 145 6.56 -5.91 3.51
N PHE A 146 5.40 -6.10 2.89
CA PHE A 146 4.54 -5.08 2.26
C PHE A 146 3.18 -5.71 1.96
N LEU A 147 2.14 -4.92 1.70
CA LEU A 147 0.82 -5.41 1.27
C LEU A 147 0.31 -4.57 0.10
N GLY A 148 -0.13 -5.22 -0.98
CA GLY A 148 -0.56 -4.56 -2.21
C GLY A 148 0.62 -4.01 -3.00
N ILE A 149 0.99 -2.76 -2.76
CA ILE A 149 2.06 -2.07 -3.48
C ILE A 149 3.32 -2.07 -2.63
N LYS A 150 4.45 -2.46 -3.24
CA LYS A 150 5.75 -2.40 -2.61
C LYS A 150 6.31 -0.98 -2.68
N ASP A 151 6.59 -0.42 -1.52
CA ASP A 151 7.20 0.90 -1.38
C ASP A 151 8.21 0.92 -0.21
N TYR A 152 8.87 2.05 0.03
CA TYR A 152 9.77 2.24 1.17
C TYR A 152 9.02 2.27 2.51
N THR A 153 7.75 2.66 2.49
CA THR A 153 6.90 2.56 3.68
C THR A 153 6.58 1.10 3.98
N SER A 154 6.86 0.69 5.21
CA SER A 154 6.52 -0.64 5.73
C SER A 154 5.21 -0.64 6.52
N THR A 155 4.35 0.37 6.34
CA THR A 155 3.13 0.58 7.12
C THR A 155 1.90 0.62 6.22
N VAL A 156 0.82 -0.05 6.64
CA VAL A 156 -0.46 -0.06 5.95
C VAL A 156 -1.58 0.21 6.95
N ILE A 157 -2.45 1.18 6.67
CA ILE A 157 -3.56 1.54 7.56
C ILE A 157 -4.72 0.58 7.32
N ILE A 158 -5.30 0.05 8.38
CA ILE A 158 -6.46 -0.83 8.32
C ILE A 158 -7.72 0.01 8.44
N GLN A 159 -8.57 -0.05 7.42
CA GLN A 159 -9.87 0.63 7.44
C GLN A 159 -10.96 -0.26 8.00
N SER A 160 -10.97 -1.54 7.61
CA SER A 160 -11.89 -2.52 8.16
C SER A 160 -11.41 -3.95 7.94
N ILE A 161 -11.74 -4.83 8.88
CA ILE A 161 -11.54 -6.28 8.79
C ILE A 161 -12.89 -6.95 8.98
N LYS A 162 -13.30 -7.77 8.02
CA LYS A 162 -14.49 -8.62 8.05
C LYS A 162 -14.09 -10.06 7.71
N ALA A 163 -15.02 -10.99 7.91
CA ALA A 163 -14.77 -12.40 7.62
C ALA A 163 -14.47 -12.67 6.14
N ASP A 164 -15.00 -11.84 5.24
CA ASP A 164 -14.91 -11.98 3.79
C ASP A 164 -14.09 -10.88 3.13
N GLU A 165 -13.53 -9.91 3.87
CA GLU A 165 -12.69 -8.86 3.31
C GLU A 165 -11.81 -8.15 4.33
N LEU A 166 -10.66 -7.67 3.85
CA LEU A 166 -9.81 -6.66 4.47
C LEU A 166 -9.81 -5.44 3.55
N VAL A 167 -10.10 -4.26 4.11
CA VAL A 167 -9.95 -2.98 3.40
C VAL A 167 -8.81 -2.21 4.06
N ALA A 168 -7.81 -1.83 3.27
CA ALA A 168 -6.61 -1.19 3.77
C ALA A 168 -6.17 -0.01 2.90
N THR A 169 -5.57 1.01 3.53
CA THR A 169 -4.91 2.11 2.83
C THR A 169 -3.41 1.84 2.73
N VAL A 170 -2.91 1.70 1.51
CA VAL A 170 -1.50 1.51 1.20
C VAL A 170 -0.90 2.85 0.80
N PHE A 171 0.23 3.19 1.41
CA PHE A 171 0.98 4.37 1.05
C PHE A 171 1.82 4.13 -0.20
N PHE A 172 1.94 5.15 -1.02
CA PHE A 172 2.78 5.15 -2.20
C PHE A 172 3.57 6.46 -2.27
N HIS A 173 4.88 6.34 -2.29
CA HIS A 173 5.79 7.45 -2.50
C HIS A 173 6.14 7.58 -3.98
N GLY A 174 5.62 8.63 -4.60
CA GLY A 174 5.87 8.96 -6.01
C GLY A 174 6.96 10.01 -6.22
N TYR A 175 7.67 10.45 -5.19
CA TYR A 175 8.59 11.58 -5.27
C TYR A 175 10.03 11.20 -4.92
N GLU A 176 11.00 11.74 -5.63
CA GLU A 176 12.42 11.66 -5.35
C GLU A 176 13.08 13.02 -5.61
N ASN A 177 13.62 13.66 -4.57
CA ASN A 177 14.28 14.96 -4.73
C ASN A 177 15.44 14.90 -5.76
N GLY A 178 15.31 15.64 -6.86
CA GLY A 178 16.30 15.69 -7.94
C GLY A 178 16.22 14.53 -8.95
N GLY A 179 15.07 13.85 -9.05
CA GLY A 179 14.84 12.79 -10.03
C GLY A 179 14.74 13.29 -11.48
N LEU A 180 14.76 12.34 -12.43
CA LEU A 180 14.90 12.60 -13.86
C LEU A 180 13.57 12.59 -14.64
N GLY A 181 12.44 12.88 -13.98
CA GLY A 181 11.22 13.31 -14.69
C GLY A 181 9.97 12.46 -14.53
N ILE A 182 9.73 11.84 -13.36
CA ILE A 182 8.40 11.34 -12.97
C ILE A 182 8.18 11.69 -11.49
N GLU A 183 8.26 12.97 -11.14
CA GLU A 183 7.96 13.42 -9.78
C GLU A 183 6.45 13.47 -9.58
N GLU A 184 5.92 12.50 -8.86
CA GLU A 184 4.51 12.41 -8.50
C GLU A 184 4.34 12.67 -7.00
N PRO A 185 3.23 13.27 -6.56
CA PRO A 185 2.93 13.35 -5.14
C PRO A 185 2.83 11.95 -4.51
N SER A 186 2.89 11.92 -3.19
CA SER A 186 2.56 10.74 -2.41
C SER A 186 1.05 10.47 -2.48
N TYR A 187 0.71 9.22 -2.76
CA TYR A 187 -0.66 8.75 -2.92
C TYR A 187 -1.03 7.77 -1.80
N PHE A 188 -2.34 7.66 -1.56
CA PHE A 188 -2.93 6.70 -0.65
C PHE A 188 -3.93 5.83 -1.41
N PHE A 189 -3.60 4.56 -1.61
CA PHE A 189 -4.44 3.61 -2.32
C PHE A 189 -5.34 2.84 -1.36
N ILE A 190 -6.65 2.81 -1.61
CA ILE A 190 -7.59 1.99 -0.83
C ILE A 190 -7.78 0.66 -1.54
N LEU A 191 -7.19 -0.40 -0.98
CA LEU A 191 -7.24 -1.73 -1.56
C LEU A 191 -8.18 -2.63 -0.77
N THR A 192 -8.94 -3.45 -1.48
CA THR A 192 -9.80 -4.49 -0.89
C THR A 192 -9.22 -5.87 -1.20
N PHE A 193 -8.96 -6.63 -0.14
CA PHE A 193 -8.43 -7.98 -0.18
C PHE A 193 -9.50 -8.96 0.31
N LYS A 194 -9.71 -10.06 -0.40
CA LYS A 194 -10.63 -11.14 -0.05
C LYS A 194 -9.87 -12.35 0.45
N PRO A 195 -10.39 -13.14 1.40
CA PRO A 195 -9.80 -14.42 1.76
C PRO A 195 -9.62 -15.32 0.54
N LYS A 196 -8.57 -16.15 0.57
CA LYS A 196 -8.36 -17.22 -0.39
C LYS A 196 -9.43 -18.31 -0.20
N ASP A 197 -10.06 -18.70 -1.31
CA ASP A 197 -10.98 -19.85 -1.37
C ASP A 197 -10.30 -21.20 -1.04
#